data_AF-A0A5M9QPH6-F1
#
_entry.id   AF-A0A5M9QPH6-F1
#
_cell.length_a   1.000
_cell.length_b   1.000
_cell.length_c   1.000
_cell.angle_alpha   90.00
_cell.angle_beta   90.00
_cell.angle_gamma   90.00
#
_symmetry.space_group_name_H-M   'P 1'
#
loop_
_entity.id
_entity.type
_entity.pdbx_description
1 polymer ?
#
loop_
_entity_poly.entity_id
_entity_poly.type
_entity_poly.pdbx_seq_one_letter_code
_entity_poly.pdbx_strand_id
1 'polypeptide(L)'
;MGLAPYGEPKFVDIIKTHLVDMKPDGSFSLNMKYFSYTYGLKMTNAKFDSLFHAQRSPESKLEQIHMDIAASLQVVTEEIMIALARTTARLSGSRNLVLSGGVALNCVGNGKIYQQLIKEEKLLDHIWIQPASGDAGSAVGCGLAFYHIECKQPRNVNSVLGEYSHDCQNFGAVITEKVTPAPKFQQSLQSPTAIPRIREEKQAECEKADSSTAQNLSEPAQDSRILESKDSNVFFQNADRRQDLGDRIVALQGESRAHTKAYVTADSPQQSAILAPKPTPLLKDSMQGSYLGLSYSNDEVQATLDSLNAVYEKHHFDTIKTLTAKALTQGKVVGWHQGRCEFGPRALGARSILGDPRNTTMQKTMNLKIKYRESFRPFAPSVLDFAINEWFECDYISPYMLLVAPVKREKCYPLTQEQKELFGIDKLNIVRSEIPSVTHIDYSARIQSVHKETNPRYYALIEEFYKLSGVPVLVNTSFNVRGEPMVCSPYDSYACFMGTEMDMLVIEDFILYKEKQPQEHIARFKDIKDKYELD
;
A
#
# COMPACT_ATOMS: atom_id res chain seq x y z
N MET A 1 -5.25 -10.09 4.87
CA MET A 1 -4.11 -10.24 3.93
C MET A 1 -2.81 -10.63 4.62
N GLY A 2 -2.24 -9.82 5.54
CA GLY A 2 -0.93 -10.15 6.15
C GLY A 2 -0.86 -11.47 6.93
N LEU A 3 -2.01 -11.97 7.40
CA LEU A 3 -2.13 -13.28 8.06
C LEU A 3 -2.37 -14.45 7.10
N ALA A 4 -2.79 -14.19 5.86
CA ALA A 4 -3.25 -15.21 4.94
C ALA A 4 -2.20 -16.31 4.67
N PRO A 5 -0.90 -16.01 4.52
CA PRO A 5 0.07 -17.07 4.24
C PRO A 5 0.28 -18.05 5.40
N TYR A 6 -0.08 -17.67 6.63
CA TYR A 6 0.06 -18.50 7.83
C TYR A 6 -1.14 -19.44 8.04
N GLY A 7 -2.19 -19.30 7.22
CA GLY A 7 -3.41 -20.07 7.32
C GLY A 7 -3.56 -21.08 6.19
N GLU A 8 -4.50 -22.00 6.40
CA GLU A 8 -5.04 -22.88 5.36
C GLU A 8 -6.43 -22.37 4.94
N PRO A 9 -6.78 -22.35 3.65
CA PRO A 9 -8.02 -21.77 3.16
C PRO A 9 -9.26 -22.68 3.41
N LYS A 10 -9.48 -23.12 4.66
CA LYS A 10 -10.54 -24.07 5.06
C LYS A 10 -11.97 -23.53 4.95
N PHE A 11 -12.14 -22.22 4.94
CA PHE A 11 -13.45 -21.55 4.99
C PHE A 11 -13.92 -20.99 3.65
N VAL A 12 -13.29 -21.34 2.53
CA VAL A 12 -13.66 -20.82 1.19
C VAL A 12 -15.13 -21.12 0.87
N ASP A 13 -15.57 -22.36 1.09
CA ASP A 13 -16.95 -22.77 0.80
C ASP A 13 -17.96 -22.06 1.70
N ILE A 14 -17.63 -21.87 2.98
CA ILE A 14 -18.47 -21.11 3.92
C ILE A 14 -18.64 -19.66 3.44
N ILE A 15 -17.55 -19.02 3.03
CA ILE A 15 -17.57 -17.64 2.52
C ILE A 15 -18.42 -17.55 1.24
N LYS A 16 -18.20 -18.43 0.27
CA LYS A 16 -18.95 -18.45 -1.00
C LYS A 16 -20.43 -18.83 -0.84
N THR A 17 -20.77 -19.60 0.20
CA THR A 17 -22.16 -20.00 0.45
C THR A 17 -22.93 -18.93 1.21
N HIS A 18 -22.30 -18.26 2.18
CA HIS A 18 -23.02 -17.40 3.12
C HIS A 18 -22.76 -15.91 2.92
N LEU A 19 -21.54 -15.51 2.57
CA LEU A 19 -21.11 -14.11 2.63
C LEU A 19 -21.15 -13.39 1.28
N VAL A 20 -20.89 -14.10 0.18
CA VAL A 20 -20.82 -13.51 -1.15
C VAL A 20 -21.51 -14.39 -2.18
N ASP A 21 -22.41 -13.79 -2.96
CA ASP A 21 -23.02 -14.42 -4.13
C ASP A 21 -22.30 -13.89 -5.37
N MET A 22 -21.37 -14.69 -5.90
CA MET A 22 -20.55 -14.38 -7.07
C MET A 22 -21.14 -15.03 -8.33
N LYS A 23 -21.28 -14.25 -9.39
CA LYS A 23 -21.76 -14.70 -10.70
C LYS A 23 -20.60 -15.09 -11.64
N PRO A 24 -20.87 -15.83 -12.72
CA PRO A 24 -19.82 -16.28 -13.65
C PRO A 24 -19.01 -15.16 -14.31
N ASP A 25 -19.59 -13.96 -14.44
CA ASP A 25 -18.92 -12.77 -14.97
C ASP A 25 -18.11 -12.00 -13.91
N GLY A 26 -18.02 -12.52 -12.69
CA GLY A 26 -17.32 -11.89 -11.57
C GLY A 26 -18.12 -10.80 -10.87
N SER A 27 -19.29 -10.40 -11.37
CA SER A 27 -20.20 -9.56 -10.60
C SER A 27 -20.61 -10.30 -9.33
N PHE A 28 -20.76 -9.56 -8.23
CA PHE A 28 -21.04 -10.17 -6.94
C PHE A 28 -21.90 -9.27 -6.07
N SER A 29 -22.60 -9.88 -5.11
CA SER A 29 -23.27 -9.16 -4.04
C SER A 29 -22.83 -9.72 -2.69
N LEU A 30 -22.63 -8.82 -1.72
CA LEU A 30 -22.35 -9.21 -0.35
C LEU A 30 -23.67 -9.47 0.38
N ASN A 31 -23.70 -10.53 1.17
CA ASN A 31 -24.84 -10.81 2.04
C ASN A 31 -24.79 -9.89 3.26
N MET A 32 -25.45 -8.74 3.14
CA MET A 32 -25.45 -7.67 4.15
C MET A 32 -25.99 -8.11 5.52
N LYS A 33 -26.60 -9.30 5.65
CA LYS A 33 -26.97 -9.88 6.97
C LYS A 33 -25.76 -10.07 7.88
N TYR A 34 -24.55 -10.24 7.35
CA TYR A 34 -23.32 -10.50 8.11
C TYR A 34 -22.45 -9.25 8.33
N PHE A 35 -22.84 -8.10 7.75
CA PHE A 35 -22.05 -6.89 7.76
C PHE A 35 -22.79 -5.71 8.39
N SER A 36 -22.05 -4.80 9.00
CA SER A 36 -22.60 -3.64 9.71
C SER A 36 -21.94 -2.31 9.33
N TYR A 37 -20.97 -2.30 8.41
CA TYR A 37 -20.24 -1.08 8.01
C TYR A 37 -21.12 0.04 7.41
N THR A 38 -22.35 -0.28 7.01
CA THR A 38 -23.31 0.72 6.50
C THR A 38 -24.09 1.44 7.60
N TYR A 39 -24.10 0.93 8.84
CA TYR A 39 -24.88 1.48 9.96
C TYR A 39 -24.17 1.44 11.32
N GLY A 40 -22.91 1.01 11.38
CA GLY A 40 -22.13 0.93 12.60
C GLY A 40 -20.64 1.16 12.36
N LEU A 41 -19.87 1.23 13.45
CA LEU A 41 -18.43 1.48 13.43
C LEU A 41 -17.57 0.23 13.19
N LYS A 42 -18.20 -0.94 13.02
CA LYS A 42 -17.52 -2.23 12.79
C LYS A 42 -17.90 -2.79 11.43
N MET A 43 -16.97 -3.51 10.81
CA MET A 43 -17.19 -4.15 9.51
C MET A 43 -18.22 -5.29 9.59
N THR A 44 -18.10 -6.12 10.63
CA THR A 44 -18.83 -7.38 10.82
C THR A 44 -19.75 -7.29 12.04
N ASN A 45 -20.74 -8.17 12.09
CA ASN A 45 -21.72 -8.26 13.19
C ASN A 45 -21.76 -9.66 13.83
N ALA A 46 -22.63 -9.84 14.83
CA ALA A 46 -22.74 -11.10 15.58
C ALA A 46 -23.07 -12.34 14.72
N LYS A 47 -23.71 -12.17 13.55
CA LYS A 47 -23.95 -13.29 12.63
C LYS A 47 -22.68 -13.74 11.92
N PHE A 48 -21.79 -12.81 11.61
CA PHE A 48 -20.46 -13.13 11.10
C PHE A 48 -19.66 -13.86 12.17
N ASP A 49 -19.70 -13.35 13.41
CA ASP A 49 -19.01 -13.99 14.53
C ASP A 49 -19.54 -15.41 14.79
N SER A 50 -20.86 -15.61 14.66
CA SER A 50 -21.48 -16.94 14.77
C SER A 50 -21.15 -17.88 13.61
N LEU A 51 -20.72 -17.35 12.46
CA LEU A 51 -20.37 -18.17 11.30
C LEU A 51 -18.98 -18.81 11.45
N PHE A 52 -18.05 -18.09 12.07
CA PHE A 52 -16.66 -18.52 12.20
C PHE A 52 -16.24 -18.88 13.62
N HIS A 53 -16.97 -18.41 14.64
CA HIS A 53 -16.62 -18.54 16.06
C HIS A 53 -15.20 -18.06 16.38
N ALA A 54 -14.76 -16.98 15.73
CA ALA A 54 -13.40 -16.45 15.78
C ALA A 54 -13.35 -14.98 16.26
N GLN A 55 -14.35 -14.56 17.04
CA GLN A 55 -14.34 -13.23 17.64
C GLN A 55 -13.20 -13.14 18.66
N ARG A 56 -12.46 -12.03 18.63
CA ARG A 56 -11.35 -11.79 19.54
C ARG A 56 -11.39 -10.37 20.09
N SER A 57 -10.87 -10.18 21.29
CA SER A 57 -10.57 -8.85 21.79
C SER A 57 -9.40 -8.24 21.00
N PRO A 58 -9.37 -6.92 20.82
CA PRO A 58 -8.17 -6.22 20.36
C PRO A 58 -6.93 -6.70 21.13
N GLU A 59 -5.78 -6.79 20.45
CA GLU A 59 -4.48 -7.22 21.01
C GLU A 59 -4.40 -8.63 21.61
N SER A 60 -5.50 -9.38 21.67
CA SER A 60 -5.47 -10.77 22.13
C SER A 60 -4.63 -11.65 21.20
N LYS A 61 -4.20 -12.80 21.72
CA LYS A 61 -3.40 -13.77 20.97
C LYS A 61 -4.12 -14.18 19.67
N LEU A 62 -3.37 -14.16 18.57
CA LEU A 62 -3.83 -14.67 17.29
C LEU A 62 -3.73 -16.21 17.28
N GLU A 63 -4.87 -16.84 17.06
CA GLU A 63 -5.00 -18.29 16.88
C GLU A 63 -5.07 -18.70 15.41
N GLN A 64 -4.85 -19.99 15.13
CA GLN A 64 -4.83 -20.54 13.77
C GLN A 64 -6.12 -20.26 12.99
N ILE A 65 -7.28 -20.30 13.65
CA ILE A 65 -8.57 -20.01 13.01
C ILE A 65 -8.59 -18.63 12.34
N HIS A 66 -7.97 -17.61 12.94
CA HIS A 66 -7.89 -16.28 12.35
C HIS A 66 -7.02 -16.26 11.08
N MET A 67 -5.97 -17.07 11.07
CA MET A 67 -5.09 -17.22 9.91
C MET A 67 -5.82 -17.95 8.78
N ASP A 68 -6.53 -19.03 9.11
CA ASP A 68 -7.31 -19.82 8.17
C ASP A 68 -8.45 -19.00 7.54
N ILE A 69 -9.16 -18.18 8.34
CA ILE A 69 -10.17 -17.22 7.82
C ILE A 69 -9.52 -16.20 6.89
N ALA A 70 -8.36 -15.65 7.28
CA ALA A 70 -7.64 -14.68 6.45
C ALA A 70 -7.17 -15.30 5.12
N ALA A 71 -6.73 -16.56 5.14
CA ALA A 71 -6.34 -17.33 3.96
C ALA A 71 -7.53 -17.55 3.03
N SER A 72 -8.67 -18.00 3.57
CA SER A 72 -9.90 -18.21 2.79
C SER A 72 -10.45 -16.93 2.19
N LEU A 73 -10.48 -15.82 2.95
CA LEU A 73 -10.91 -14.52 2.44
C LEU A 73 -9.99 -14.03 1.32
N GLN A 74 -8.68 -14.26 1.45
CA GLN A 74 -7.71 -13.90 0.41
C GLN A 74 -7.99 -14.67 -0.88
N VAL A 75 -8.20 -16.00 -0.81
CA VAL A 75 -8.55 -16.83 -1.98
C VAL A 75 -9.82 -16.33 -2.68
N VAL A 76 -10.91 -16.11 -1.92
CA VAL A 76 -12.18 -15.64 -2.51
C VAL A 76 -12.02 -14.24 -3.12
N THR A 77 -11.26 -13.36 -2.47
CA THR A 77 -10.97 -12.02 -3.01
C THR A 77 -10.19 -12.10 -4.32
N GLU A 78 -9.18 -12.96 -4.40
CA GLU A 78 -8.38 -13.19 -5.61
C GLU A 78 -9.25 -13.68 -6.78
N GLU A 79 -10.12 -14.66 -6.52
CA GLU A 79 -11.04 -15.17 -7.53
C GLU A 79 -11.99 -14.09 -8.08
N ILE A 80 -12.59 -13.29 -7.20
CA ILE A 80 -13.46 -12.17 -7.59
C ILE A 80 -12.67 -11.15 -8.42
N MET A 81 -11.48 -10.76 -7.97
CA MET A 81 -10.63 -9.81 -8.67
C MET A 81 -10.26 -10.29 -10.08
N ILE A 82 -9.88 -11.57 -10.23
CA ILE A 82 -9.55 -12.16 -11.54
C ILE A 82 -10.78 -12.21 -12.44
N ALA A 83 -11.94 -12.63 -11.94
CA ALA A 83 -13.16 -12.73 -12.72
C ALA A 83 -13.61 -11.35 -13.24
N LEU A 84 -13.60 -10.33 -12.38
CA LEU A 84 -13.91 -8.95 -12.76
C LEU A 84 -12.92 -8.40 -13.78
N ALA A 85 -11.62 -8.64 -13.59
CA ALA A 85 -10.60 -8.22 -14.55
C ALA A 85 -10.79 -8.87 -15.92
N ARG A 86 -11.10 -10.17 -15.96
CA ARG A 86 -11.39 -10.91 -17.19
C ARG A 86 -12.63 -10.37 -17.90
N THR A 87 -13.71 -10.14 -17.17
CA THR A 87 -14.95 -9.56 -17.74
C THR A 87 -14.71 -8.15 -18.25
N THR A 88 -13.99 -7.32 -17.50
CA THR A 88 -13.62 -5.96 -17.92
C THR A 88 -12.82 -5.97 -19.22
N ALA A 89 -11.82 -6.86 -19.35
CA ALA A 89 -11.03 -7.01 -20.57
C ALA A 89 -11.93 -7.40 -21.77
N ARG A 90 -12.86 -8.34 -21.58
CA ARG A 90 -13.80 -8.76 -22.64
C ARG A 90 -14.77 -7.66 -23.04
N LEU A 91 -15.39 -6.98 -22.08
CA LEU A 91 -16.38 -5.93 -22.35
C LEU A 91 -15.76 -4.69 -23.00
N SER A 92 -14.53 -4.32 -22.59
CA SER A 92 -13.84 -3.15 -23.15
C SER A 92 -13.12 -3.42 -24.46
N GLY A 93 -12.76 -4.69 -24.74
CA GLY A 93 -11.84 -5.03 -25.82
C GLY A 93 -10.39 -4.55 -25.60
N SER A 94 -10.09 -3.97 -24.43
CA SER A 94 -8.76 -3.45 -24.10
C SER A 94 -7.87 -4.55 -23.55
N ARG A 95 -6.62 -4.56 -24.01
CA ARG A 95 -5.54 -5.39 -23.44
C ARG A 95 -4.79 -4.69 -22.29
N ASN A 96 -5.18 -3.47 -21.97
CA ASN A 96 -4.64 -2.67 -20.87
C ASN A 96 -5.66 -2.61 -19.73
N LEU A 97 -5.28 -3.12 -18.56
CA LEU A 97 -6.09 -3.08 -17.35
C LEU A 97 -5.59 -1.98 -16.40
N VAL A 98 -6.52 -1.15 -15.91
CA VAL A 98 -6.26 -0.15 -14.88
C VAL A 98 -7.05 -0.50 -13.64
N LEU A 99 -6.39 -0.53 -12.48
CA LEU A 99 -7.00 -0.80 -11.19
C LEU A 99 -6.93 0.41 -10.26
N SER A 100 -8.05 0.68 -9.60
CA SER A 100 -8.21 1.64 -8.50
C SER A 100 -9.32 1.15 -7.54
N GLY A 101 -9.57 1.88 -6.46
CA GLY A 101 -10.40 1.43 -5.34
C GLY A 101 -9.59 0.69 -4.28
N GLY A 102 -10.01 0.73 -3.02
CA GLY A 102 -9.22 0.23 -1.88
C GLY A 102 -8.75 -1.23 -2.01
N VAL A 103 -9.53 -2.09 -2.68
CA VAL A 103 -9.16 -3.50 -2.95
C VAL A 103 -7.97 -3.62 -3.91
N ALA A 104 -7.74 -2.64 -4.80
CA ALA A 104 -6.58 -2.63 -5.70
C ALA A 104 -5.23 -2.48 -4.97
N LEU A 105 -5.23 -2.14 -3.68
CA LEU A 105 -4.02 -2.20 -2.84
C LEU A 105 -3.62 -3.64 -2.44
N ASN A 106 -4.43 -4.65 -2.80
CA ASN A 106 -4.13 -6.07 -2.65
C ASN A 106 -3.08 -6.52 -3.68
N CYS A 107 -1.81 -6.33 -3.34
CA CYS A 107 -0.69 -6.68 -4.22
C CYS A 107 -0.60 -8.17 -4.56
N VAL A 108 -1.15 -9.05 -3.72
CA VAL A 108 -1.20 -10.49 -3.99
C VAL A 108 -2.23 -10.77 -5.08
N GLY A 109 -3.43 -10.20 -4.97
CA GLY A 109 -4.47 -10.27 -6.01
C GLY A 109 -4.02 -9.66 -7.34
N ASN A 110 -3.32 -8.52 -7.30
CA ASN A 110 -2.72 -7.93 -8.49
C ASN A 110 -1.68 -8.86 -9.14
N GLY A 111 -0.84 -9.52 -8.33
CA GLY A 111 0.12 -10.52 -8.80
C GLY A 111 -0.57 -11.72 -9.46
N LYS A 112 -1.70 -12.18 -8.91
CA LYS A 112 -2.51 -13.27 -9.49
C LYS A 112 -3.11 -12.87 -10.83
N ILE A 113 -3.67 -11.65 -10.94
CA ILE A 113 -4.15 -11.11 -12.22
C ILE A 113 -3.01 -11.07 -13.24
N TYR A 114 -1.82 -10.61 -12.84
CA TYR A 114 -0.66 -10.54 -13.72
C TYR A 114 -0.26 -11.93 -14.24
N GLN A 115 -0.09 -12.91 -13.36
CA GLN A 115 0.30 -14.26 -13.76
C GLN A 115 -0.76 -14.89 -14.68
N GLN A 116 -2.02 -14.89 -14.24
CA GLN A 116 -3.07 -15.59 -14.96
C GLN A 116 -3.47 -14.90 -16.26
N LEU A 117 -3.79 -13.59 -16.21
CA LEU A 117 -4.40 -12.91 -17.36
C LEU A 117 -3.36 -12.34 -18.34
N ILE A 118 -2.13 -12.08 -17.91
CA ILE A 118 -1.05 -11.56 -18.79
C ILE A 118 -0.11 -12.69 -19.22
N LYS A 119 0.41 -13.52 -18.30
CA LYS A 119 1.40 -14.55 -18.66
C LYS A 119 0.78 -15.80 -19.26
N GLU A 120 -0.21 -16.36 -18.59
CA GLU A 120 -0.78 -17.66 -18.96
C GLU A 120 -1.81 -17.51 -20.08
N GLU A 121 -2.86 -16.70 -19.87
CA GLU A 121 -3.99 -16.55 -20.82
C GLU A 121 -3.72 -15.54 -21.93
N LYS A 122 -2.75 -14.61 -21.75
CA LYS A 122 -2.44 -13.52 -22.70
C LYS A 122 -3.64 -12.65 -23.09
N LEU A 123 -4.66 -12.62 -22.23
CA LEU A 123 -5.85 -11.79 -22.40
C LEU A 123 -5.52 -10.30 -22.28
N LEU A 124 -4.59 -9.98 -21.38
CA LEU A 124 -4.07 -8.64 -21.14
C LEU A 124 -2.58 -8.58 -21.52
N ASP A 125 -2.11 -7.40 -21.89
CA ASP A 125 -0.69 -7.09 -22.10
C ASP A 125 -0.11 -6.32 -20.91
N HIS A 126 -0.89 -5.40 -20.36
CA HIS A 126 -0.43 -4.46 -19.33
C HIS A 126 -1.45 -4.31 -18.20
N ILE A 127 -0.92 -4.13 -17.00
CA ILE A 127 -1.67 -3.76 -15.80
C ILE A 127 -1.03 -2.51 -15.19
N TRP A 128 -1.85 -1.53 -14.84
CA TRP A 128 -1.43 -0.38 -14.07
C TRP A 128 -2.34 -0.20 -12.86
N ILE A 129 -1.74 0.00 -11.70
CA ILE A 129 -2.45 0.13 -10.43
C ILE A 129 -2.10 1.48 -9.84
N GLN A 130 -3.12 2.26 -9.50
CA GLN A 130 -2.94 3.59 -8.95
C GLN A 130 -2.30 3.49 -7.53
N PRO A 131 -1.24 4.25 -7.19
CA PRO A 131 -0.49 4.07 -5.94
C PRO A 131 -1.26 4.41 -4.66
N ALA A 132 -2.17 5.37 -4.72
CA ALA A 132 -3.08 5.78 -3.66
C ALA A 132 -4.51 5.27 -3.90
N SER A 133 -4.67 3.97 -4.22
CA SER A 133 -5.91 3.44 -4.82
C SER A 133 -7.15 3.51 -3.93
N GLY A 134 -7.00 3.75 -2.62
CA GLY A 134 -8.14 4.00 -1.73
C GLY A 134 -8.81 5.35 -1.99
N ASP A 135 -9.78 5.71 -1.16
CA ASP A 135 -10.61 6.90 -1.31
C ASP A 135 -9.80 8.21 -1.38
N ALA A 136 -8.62 8.25 -0.74
CA ALA A 136 -7.70 9.38 -0.85
C ALA A 136 -7.34 9.69 -2.31
N GLY A 137 -7.16 8.67 -3.15
CA GLY A 137 -6.85 8.80 -4.57
C GLY A 137 -7.95 9.47 -5.39
N SER A 138 -9.20 9.47 -4.91
CA SER A 138 -10.31 10.13 -5.58
C SER A 138 -10.09 11.62 -5.73
N ALA A 139 -9.35 12.28 -4.83
CA ALA A 139 -9.03 13.71 -4.98
C ALA A 139 -8.26 14.01 -6.28
N VAL A 140 -7.25 13.19 -6.60
CA VAL A 140 -6.52 13.27 -7.87
C VAL A 140 -7.43 12.94 -9.05
N GLY A 141 -8.26 11.90 -8.91
CA GLY A 141 -9.25 11.51 -9.93
C GLY A 141 -10.23 12.64 -10.26
N CYS A 142 -10.80 13.30 -9.24
CA CYS A 142 -11.70 14.43 -9.39
C CYS A 142 -11.02 15.64 -10.06
N GLY A 143 -9.80 15.97 -9.66
CA GLY A 143 -9.03 17.06 -10.27
C GLY A 143 -8.77 16.80 -11.76
N LEU A 144 -8.32 15.60 -12.12
CA LEU A 144 -8.08 15.20 -13.50
C LEU A 144 -9.38 15.12 -14.32
N ALA A 145 -10.47 14.63 -13.71
CA ALA A 145 -11.77 14.59 -14.35
C ALA A 145 -12.28 16.01 -14.67
N PHE A 146 -12.23 16.93 -13.72
CA PHE A 146 -12.60 18.33 -13.94
C PHE A 146 -11.74 18.98 -15.04
N TYR A 147 -10.42 18.80 -15.00
CA TYR A 147 -9.52 19.38 -16.00
C TYR A 147 -9.78 18.85 -17.42
N HIS A 148 -9.90 17.53 -17.59
CA HIS A 148 -10.03 16.95 -18.92
C HIS A 148 -11.47 16.93 -19.45
N ILE A 149 -12.46 16.76 -18.58
CA ILE A 149 -13.87 16.64 -18.98
C ILE A 149 -14.53 18.02 -19.00
N GLU A 150 -14.52 18.72 -17.85
CA GLU A 150 -15.24 20.01 -17.72
C GLU A 150 -14.49 21.15 -18.40
N CYS A 151 -13.17 21.25 -18.22
CA CYS A 151 -12.34 22.28 -18.87
C CYS A 151 -11.94 21.91 -20.31
N LYS A 152 -12.38 20.74 -20.81
CA LYS A 152 -12.14 20.23 -22.16
C LYS A 152 -10.67 20.21 -22.58
N GLN A 153 -9.76 20.05 -21.62
CA GLN A 153 -8.34 19.98 -21.91
C GLN A 153 -7.97 18.61 -22.47
N PRO A 154 -7.23 18.53 -23.59
CA PRO A 154 -6.89 17.26 -24.21
C PRO A 154 -6.05 16.39 -23.28
N ARG A 155 -6.27 15.07 -23.33
CA ARG A 155 -5.38 14.10 -22.68
C ARG A 155 -4.19 13.84 -23.60
N ASN A 156 -3.00 14.25 -23.18
CA ASN A 156 -1.77 13.92 -23.88
C ASN A 156 -1.27 12.54 -23.44
N VAL A 157 -1.57 11.52 -24.23
CA VAL A 157 -1.19 10.12 -23.94
C VAL A 157 0.33 9.90 -24.00
N ASN A 158 1.06 10.83 -24.63
CA ASN A 158 2.52 10.82 -24.72
C ASN A 158 3.22 11.75 -23.71
N SER A 159 2.48 12.52 -22.91
CA SER A 159 3.12 13.32 -21.88
C SER A 159 3.34 12.43 -20.65
N VAL A 160 4.58 11.99 -20.48
CA VAL A 160 5.15 11.87 -19.13
C VAL A 160 4.74 13.16 -18.41
N LEU A 161 4.08 13.10 -17.25
CA LEU A 161 3.88 14.29 -16.41
C LEU A 161 5.25 14.73 -15.86
N GLY A 162 6.07 15.23 -16.77
CA GLY A 162 7.44 15.71 -16.60
C GLY A 162 7.70 17.01 -17.37
N GLU A 163 6.77 17.46 -18.23
CA GLU A 163 6.79 18.82 -18.80
C GLU A 163 5.58 19.68 -18.37
N TYR A 164 4.51 19.08 -17.84
CA TYR A 164 3.31 19.80 -17.33
C TYR A 164 3.32 20.01 -15.82
N SER A 165 4.50 20.05 -15.17
CA SER A 165 4.57 20.56 -13.80
C SER A 165 4.17 22.05 -13.72
N HIS A 166 4.18 22.78 -14.85
CA HIS A 166 3.63 24.13 -14.93
C HIS A 166 2.10 24.18 -14.80
N ASP A 167 1.35 23.17 -15.25
CA ASP A 167 -0.13 23.15 -15.10
C ASP A 167 -0.53 22.94 -13.63
N CYS A 168 0.29 22.20 -12.87
CA CYS A 168 0.13 22.04 -11.42
C CYS A 168 0.73 23.19 -10.60
N GLN A 169 1.60 24.03 -11.17
CA GLN A 169 2.07 25.27 -10.51
C GLN A 169 0.98 26.34 -10.46
N ASN A 170 0.01 26.31 -11.37
CA ASN A 170 -1.18 27.16 -11.30
C ASN A 170 -2.22 26.66 -10.28
N PHE A 171 -2.07 25.45 -9.74
CA PHE A 171 -2.67 25.05 -8.46
C PHE A 171 -1.81 25.54 -7.28
N GLY A 172 -1.11 26.65 -7.43
CA GLY A 172 -0.72 27.45 -6.29
C GLY A 172 -1.96 27.70 -5.46
N ALA A 173 -1.92 27.32 -4.19
CA ALA A 173 -2.85 27.85 -3.21
C ALA A 173 -2.72 29.36 -3.29
N VAL A 174 -3.60 30.01 -4.04
CA VAL A 174 -3.86 31.42 -3.81
C VAL A 174 -4.48 31.41 -2.42
N ILE A 175 -3.64 31.68 -1.41
CA ILE A 175 -4.12 32.24 -0.15
C ILE A 175 -4.72 33.57 -0.58
N THR A 176 -5.98 33.53 -1.01
CA THR A 176 -6.76 34.73 -1.18
C THR A 176 -6.90 35.27 0.23
N GLU A 177 -6.23 36.40 0.49
CA GLU A 177 -6.48 37.15 1.70
C GLU A 177 -8.00 37.35 1.82
N LYS A 178 -8.57 36.83 2.91
CA LYS A 178 -9.98 36.92 3.29
C LYS A 178 -10.97 36.45 2.22
N VAL A 179 -11.29 35.15 2.26
CA VAL A 179 -12.62 34.69 1.87
C VAL A 179 -13.63 35.37 2.81
N THR A 180 -14.32 36.39 2.30
CA THR A 180 -15.51 36.96 2.95
C THR A 180 -16.46 35.82 3.27
N PRO A 181 -16.96 35.67 4.51
CA PRO A 181 -17.85 34.57 4.85
C PRO A 181 -19.05 34.58 3.90
N ALA A 182 -19.37 33.41 3.35
CA ALA A 182 -20.54 33.21 2.53
C ALA A 182 -21.77 33.80 3.24
N PRO A 183 -22.70 34.47 2.51
CA PRO A 183 -23.90 34.99 3.11
C PRO A 183 -24.61 33.85 3.84
N LYS A 184 -24.89 34.05 5.13
CA LYS A 184 -25.61 33.10 5.96
C LYS A 184 -26.90 32.72 5.24
N PHE A 185 -26.96 31.51 4.69
CA PHE A 185 -28.21 30.91 4.26
C PHE A 185 -29.11 30.86 5.49
N GLN A 186 -30.18 31.65 5.50
CA GLN A 186 -31.26 31.46 6.45
C GLN A 186 -31.80 30.05 6.22
N GLN A 187 -31.58 29.19 7.22
CA GLN A 187 -32.11 27.84 7.27
C GLN A 187 -33.64 27.95 7.19
N SER A 188 -34.22 27.58 6.04
CA SER A 188 -35.67 27.40 5.95
C SER A 188 -36.05 26.20 6.81
N LEU A 189 -36.74 26.45 7.92
CA LEU A 189 -37.21 25.47 8.91
C LEU A 189 -38.33 24.54 8.40
N GLN A 190 -38.40 24.27 7.09
CA GLN A 190 -39.39 23.37 6.51
C GLN A 190 -38.75 22.44 5.48
N SER A 191 -38.12 21.38 5.95
CA SER A 191 -37.85 20.17 5.16
C SER A 191 -37.99 18.94 6.08
N PRO A 192 -38.90 18.00 5.79
CA PRO A 192 -39.22 16.88 6.68
C PRO A 192 -38.23 15.69 6.61
N THR A 193 -37.01 15.86 6.07
CA THR A 193 -36.08 14.73 5.83
C THR A 193 -34.73 14.79 6.56
N ALA A 194 -34.58 15.62 7.60
CA ALA A 194 -33.37 15.64 8.41
C ALA A 194 -33.45 14.69 9.62
N ILE A 195 -32.71 13.57 9.56
CA ILE A 195 -32.45 12.69 10.70
C ILE A 195 -31.46 13.40 11.66
N PRO A 196 -31.73 13.53 12.97
CA PRO A 196 -30.84 14.23 13.89
C PRO A 196 -29.56 13.42 14.18
N ARG A 197 -28.39 14.01 13.95
CA ARG A 197 -27.12 13.54 14.53
C ARG A 197 -27.12 13.84 16.01
N ILE A 198 -27.03 12.80 16.84
CA ILE A 198 -26.92 12.90 18.29
C ILE A 198 -25.53 13.46 18.63
N ARG A 199 -25.50 14.62 19.28
CA ARG A 199 -24.34 15.15 20.01
C ARG A 199 -24.41 14.61 21.43
N GLU A 200 -23.41 13.85 21.86
CA GLU A 200 -23.19 13.58 23.28
C GLU A 200 -22.14 14.55 23.80
N GLU A 201 -22.62 15.58 24.51
CA GLU A 201 -21.87 16.24 25.58
C GLU A 201 -22.42 15.67 26.89
N LYS A 202 -21.58 15.01 27.70
CA LYS A 202 -21.87 14.86 29.13
C LYS A 202 -20.63 15.09 29.97
N GLN A 203 -20.69 16.21 30.67
CA GLN A 203 -20.03 16.48 31.94
C GLN A 203 -20.25 15.33 32.92
N ALA A 204 -19.18 14.93 33.58
CA ALA A 204 -19.23 14.11 34.77
C ALA A 204 -19.40 15.02 35.99
N GLU A 205 -20.47 14.84 36.76
CA GLU A 205 -20.47 15.14 38.20
C GLU A 205 -21.64 14.43 38.93
N CYS A 206 -21.25 13.77 40.02
CA CYS A 206 -21.98 13.40 41.24
C CYS A 206 -23.17 12.39 41.27
N GLU A 207 -22.84 11.28 41.95
CA GLU A 207 -23.49 10.75 43.16
C GLU A 207 -24.78 9.90 43.10
N LYS A 208 -24.55 8.60 43.41
CA LYS A 208 -25.35 7.62 44.15
C LYS A 208 -26.77 8.01 44.58
N ALA A 209 -27.75 7.19 44.15
CA ALA A 209 -28.84 6.74 45.02
C ALA A 209 -29.42 5.39 44.55
N ASP A 210 -29.76 4.57 45.54
CA ASP A 210 -30.18 3.18 45.49
C ASP A 210 -31.66 2.93 45.13
N SER A 211 -31.88 1.71 44.64
CA SER A 211 -33.01 0.81 44.95
C SER A 211 -34.40 0.97 44.30
N SER A 212 -34.76 -0.12 43.60
CA SER A 212 -36.00 -0.91 43.74
C SER A 212 -37.34 -0.39 43.17
N THR A 213 -38.15 -1.37 42.71
CA THR A 213 -39.48 -1.34 42.06
C THR A 213 -39.48 -0.99 40.56
N ALA A 214 -40.16 -1.70 39.63
CA ALA A 214 -41.20 -2.72 39.72
C ALA A 214 -41.19 -3.64 38.48
N GLN A 215 -41.83 -4.80 38.64
CA GLN A 215 -42.01 -5.89 37.70
C GLN A 215 -43.00 -5.58 36.55
N ASN A 216 -42.86 -6.39 35.49
CA ASN A 216 -43.88 -6.85 34.53
C ASN A 216 -44.56 -5.82 33.61
N LEU A 217 -44.38 -6.01 32.30
CA LEU A 217 -45.49 -6.25 31.36
C LEU A 217 -44.95 -6.88 30.06
N SER A 218 -45.81 -7.72 29.50
CA SER A 218 -45.62 -8.78 28.51
C SER A 218 -45.87 -8.33 27.06
N GLU A 219 -44.99 -8.80 26.14
CA GLU A 219 -45.28 -9.28 24.77
C GLU A 219 -45.95 -8.37 23.70
N PRO A 220 -45.93 -8.73 22.39
CA PRO A 220 -45.36 -7.91 21.34
C PRO A 220 -46.39 -7.20 20.44
N ALA A 221 -46.03 -6.04 19.90
CA ALA A 221 -46.81 -5.39 18.85
C ALA A 221 -46.36 -5.86 17.46
N GLN A 222 -47.18 -6.72 16.86
CA GLN A 222 -47.29 -6.90 15.41
C GLN A 222 -47.84 -5.61 14.79
N ASP A 223 -47.15 -5.03 13.80
CA ASP A 223 -47.84 -4.30 12.73
C ASP A 223 -47.19 -4.71 11.40
N SER A 224 -47.80 -5.73 10.80
CA SER A 224 -47.59 -6.13 9.43
C SER A 224 -48.46 -5.24 8.54
N ARG A 225 -47.82 -4.35 7.75
CA ARG A 225 -48.44 -3.82 6.53
C ARG A 225 -47.54 -4.06 5.33
N ILE A 226 -48.06 -4.96 4.52
CA ILE A 226 -47.65 -5.37 3.18
C ILE A 226 -47.62 -4.13 2.27
N LEU A 227 -46.50 -3.91 1.60
CA LEU A 227 -46.43 -3.25 0.30
C LEU A 227 -45.52 -4.12 -0.58
N GLU A 228 -46.17 -5.01 -1.33
CA GLU A 228 -45.61 -5.51 -2.57
C GLU A 228 -45.55 -4.35 -3.56
N SER A 229 -44.34 -3.98 -3.99
CA SER A 229 -44.17 -3.28 -5.26
C SER A 229 -42.97 -3.90 -5.98
N LYS A 230 -43.30 -4.57 -7.09
CA LYS A 230 -42.39 -4.78 -8.22
C LYS A 230 -41.87 -3.43 -8.71
N ASP A 231 -40.72 -3.47 -9.37
CA ASP A 231 -39.98 -2.36 -10.02
C ASP A 231 -39.03 -1.60 -9.06
N SER A 232 -37.76 -1.36 -9.38
CA SER A 232 -36.98 -1.59 -10.61
C SER A 232 -35.50 -1.34 -10.36
N ASN A 233 -34.67 -2.13 -11.03
CA ASN A 233 -33.23 -1.94 -11.23
C ASN A 233 -32.89 -0.51 -11.67
N VAL A 234 -32.07 0.21 -10.90
CA VAL A 234 -31.46 1.48 -11.32
C VAL A 234 -30.04 1.21 -11.80
N PHE A 235 -29.90 0.40 -12.85
CA PHE A 235 -28.64 0.20 -13.59
C PHE A 235 -28.90 -0.29 -15.03
N PHE A 236 -29.96 0.19 -15.69
CA PHE A 236 -30.16 -0.02 -17.13
C PHE A 236 -31.07 1.05 -17.72
N GLN A 237 -30.57 2.28 -17.84
CA GLN A 237 -31.12 3.26 -18.79
C GLN A 237 -29.98 4.13 -19.31
N ASN A 238 -29.28 3.62 -20.34
CA ASN A 238 -28.66 4.38 -21.43
C ASN A 238 -27.99 3.42 -22.44
N ALA A 239 -28.66 2.31 -22.73
CA ALA A 239 -28.31 1.39 -23.81
C ALA A 239 -29.39 1.45 -24.88
N ASP A 240 -29.57 2.64 -25.47
CA ASP A 240 -30.30 2.82 -26.73
C ASP A 240 -29.91 4.17 -27.32
N ARG A 241 -28.76 4.19 -28.01
CA ARG A 241 -28.44 5.10 -29.12
C ARG A 241 -27.08 4.72 -29.71
N ARG A 242 -27.15 3.95 -30.80
CA ARG A 242 -26.20 3.80 -31.93
C ARG A 242 -26.01 2.33 -32.33
N GLN A 243 -27.07 1.73 -32.88
CA GLN A 243 -26.92 0.92 -34.09
C GLN A 243 -27.05 1.89 -35.27
N ASP A 244 -25.96 2.18 -35.97
CA ASP A 244 -25.91 2.23 -37.44
C ASP A 244 -24.48 2.54 -37.91
N LEU A 245 -23.76 1.51 -38.36
CA LEU A 245 -23.05 1.44 -39.64
C LEU A 245 -22.20 0.16 -39.64
N GLY A 246 -22.66 -0.82 -40.41
CA GLY A 246 -21.93 -2.05 -40.69
C GLY A 246 -20.80 -1.87 -41.70
N ASP A 247 -19.90 -2.85 -41.64
CA ASP A 247 -19.21 -3.51 -42.75
C ASP A 247 -18.50 -2.66 -43.80
N ARG A 248 -17.16 -2.69 -43.75
CA ARG A 248 -16.28 -3.04 -44.88
C ARG A 248 -14.80 -2.88 -44.49
N ILE A 249 -14.07 -3.99 -44.43
CA ILE A 249 -12.85 -4.28 -45.23
C ILE A 249 -12.20 -5.56 -44.69
N VAL A 250 -12.18 -6.56 -45.58
CA VAL A 250 -11.43 -7.82 -45.47
C VAL A 250 -10.16 -7.67 -46.31
N ALA A 251 -9.11 -8.40 -45.88
CA ALA A 251 -7.87 -8.75 -46.59
C ALA A 251 -6.77 -7.68 -46.66
N LEU A 252 -5.63 -8.01 -46.02
CA LEU A 252 -4.40 -8.36 -46.74
C LEU A 252 -3.43 -9.08 -45.78
N GLN A 253 -3.14 -10.34 -46.13
CA GLN A 253 -2.04 -11.13 -45.60
C GLN A 253 -0.70 -10.55 -46.07
N GLY A 254 0.33 -10.67 -45.22
CA GLY A 254 1.71 -10.36 -45.59
C GLY A 254 2.67 -10.98 -44.59
N GLU A 255 3.22 -12.14 -44.97
CA GLU A 255 4.26 -12.86 -44.23
C GLU A 255 5.57 -12.06 -44.18
N SER A 256 6.27 -12.12 -43.05
CA SER A 256 7.72 -11.90 -43.01
C SER A 256 8.31 -12.68 -41.83
N ARG A 257 8.85 -13.87 -42.14
CA ARG A 257 9.77 -14.62 -41.27
C ARG A 257 11.18 -14.13 -41.56
N ALA A 258 11.77 -13.37 -40.64
CA ALA A 258 13.22 -13.13 -40.64
C ALA A 258 13.87 -14.06 -39.61
N HIS A 259 14.59 -15.07 -40.11
CA HIS A 259 15.50 -15.90 -39.33
C HIS A 259 16.82 -15.14 -39.10
N THR A 260 17.21 -14.92 -37.85
CA THR A 260 18.56 -14.47 -37.51
C THR A 260 19.29 -15.60 -36.79
N LYS A 261 20.26 -16.23 -37.47
CA LYS A 261 21.22 -17.15 -36.86
C LYS A 261 22.40 -16.32 -36.32
N ALA A 262 22.70 -16.46 -35.03
CA ALA A 262 23.90 -15.89 -34.42
C ALA A 262 25.03 -16.94 -34.41
N TYR A 263 26.22 -16.55 -34.84
CA TYR A 263 27.45 -17.33 -34.72
C TYR A 263 28.15 -16.97 -33.40
N VAL A 264 28.67 -17.97 -32.67
CA VAL A 264 29.48 -17.79 -31.46
C VAL A 264 30.92 -18.14 -31.80
N THR A 265 31.84 -17.20 -31.65
CA THR A 265 33.28 -17.47 -31.60
C THR A 265 33.76 -17.23 -30.18
N ALA A 266 34.32 -18.27 -29.56
CA ALA A 266 35.00 -18.20 -28.28
C ALA A 266 36.42 -17.65 -28.47
N ASP A 267 36.84 -16.69 -27.63
CA ASP A 267 38.02 -16.83 -26.76
C ASP A 267 38.45 -15.50 -26.08
N SER A 268 38.80 -15.62 -24.79
CA SER A 268 39.61 -14.72 -23.93
C SER A 268 38.93 -13.58 -23.13
N PRO A 269 39.52 -13.09 -22.03
CA PRO A 269 39.67 -13.72 -20.72
C PRO A 269 38.98 -12.90 -19.58
N GLN A 270 38.80 -13.55 -18.42
CA GLN A 270 38.07 -13.11 -17.22
C GLN A 270 38.31 -11.63 -16.80
N GLN A 271 37.30 -10.79 -17.06
CA GLN A 271 37.03 -9.55 -16.33
C GLN A 271 35.80 -9.76 -15.46
N SER A 272 35.81 -9.18 -14.25
CA SER A 272 34.66 -9.17 -13.32
C SER A 272 33.39 -8.77 -14.07
N ALA A 273 32.38 -9.63 -14.01
CA ALA A 273 31.13 -9.48 -14.75
C ALA A 273 30.31 -8.29 -14.26
N ILE A 274 30.65 -7.08 -14.70
CA ILE A 274 29.67 -6.00 -14.87
C ILE A 274 28.93 -6.36 -16.16
N LEU A 275 28.00 -7.31 -16.04
CA LEU A 275 27.16 -7.76 -17.15
C LEU A 275 26.31 -6.59 -17.63
N ALA A 276 26.24 -6.41 -18.94
CA ALA A 276 25.41 -5.39 -19.56
C ALA A 276 23.96 -5.48 -19.03
N PRO A 277 23.35 -4.38 -18.57
CA PRO A 277 21.99 -4.40 -18.03
C PRO A 277 21.04 -4.91 -19.12
N LYS A 278 20.26 -5.95 -18.80
CA LYS A 278 19.09 -6.29 -19.61
C LYS A 278 18.17 -5.06 -19.66
N PRO A 279 17.53 -4.74 -20.80
CA PRO A 279 16.70 -3.56 -20.90
C PRO A 279 15.59 -3.61 -19.85
N THR A 280 15.69 -2.75 -18.84
CA THR A 280 14.61 -2.51 -17.87
C THR A 280 13.41 -1.96 -18.65
N PRO A 281 12.19 -2.48 -18.45
CA PRO A 281 11.00 -1.83 -18.98
C PRO A 281 10.97 -0.37 -18.48
N LEU A 282 10.96 0.59 -19.41
CA LEU A 282 10.99 2.01 -19.06
C LEU A 282 9.79 2.38 -18.18
N LEU A 283 10.06 3.08 -17.07
CA LEU A 283 9.01 3.69 -16.25
C LEU A 283 8.35 4.82 -17.06
N LYS A 284 7.18 4.54 -17.61
CA LYS A 284 6.40 5.46 -18.47
C LYS A 284 5.06 5.82 -17.85
N ASP A 285 5.02 5.98 -16.53
CA ASP A 285 3.82 6.47 -15.87
C ASP A 285 3.97 7.91 -15.39
N SER A 286 2.84 8.60 -15.35
CA SER A 286 2.77 10.02 -15.01
C SER A 286 2.67 10.28 -13.50
N MET A 287 2.62 9.25 -12.65
CA MET A 287 2.65 9.42 -11.19
C MET A 287 4.06 9.68 -10.66
N GLN A 288 5.12 9.36 -11.44
CA GLN A 288 6.52 9.75 -11.14
C GLN A 288 6.95 9.41 -9.70
N GLY A 289 6.71 8.17 -9.27
CA GLY A 289 7.03 7.73 -7.90
C GLY A 289 6.02 8.17 -6.83
N SER A 290 4.94 8.85 -7.23
CA SER A 290 3.88 9.38 -6.37
C SER A 290 4.35 10.48 -5.41
N TYR A 291 5.47 11.17 -5.69
CA TYR A 291 6.01 12.24 -4.85
C TYR A 291 5.23 13.56 -4.99
N LEU A 292 3.95 13.53 -4.62
CA LEU A 292 2.99 14.64 -4.78
C LEU A 292 2.79 15.48 -3.52
N GLY A 293 3.36 15.08 -2.39
CA GLY A 293 3.20 15.80 -1.13
C GLY A 293 4.24 16.90 -0.90
N LEU A 294 4.39 17.28 0.37
CA LEU A 294 5.26 18.37 0.81
C LEU A 294 6.74 17.97 0.81
N SER A 295 7.59 18.93 0.48
CA SER A 295 9.05 18.91 0.69
C SER A 295 9.44 20.06 1.60
N TYR A 296 10.58 19.93 2.28
CA TYR A 296 11.11 20.97 3.16
C TYR A 296 12.50 21.35 2.69
N SER A 297 12.78 22.65 2.68
CA SER A 297 14.13 23.17 2.42
C SER A 297 15.06 22.87 3.60
N ASN A 298 16.37 22.88 3.35
CA ASN A 298 17.35 22.73 4.42
C ASN A 298 17.22 23.80 5.51
N ASP A 299 16.77 25.01 5.18
CA ASP A 299 16.59 26.08 6.16
C ASP A 299 15.39 25.82 7.07
N GLU A 300 14.28 25.31 6.53
CA GLU A 300 13.10 24.89 7.31
C GLU A 300 13.41 23.70 8.21
N VAL A 301 14.17 22.72 7.69
CA VAL A 301 14.63 21.58 8.48
C VAL A 301 15.52 22.07 9.61
N GLN A 302 16.51 22.92 9.32
CA GLN A 302 17.43 23.46 10.32
C GLN A 302 16.70 24.25 11.40
N ALA A 303 15.81 25.17 11.01
CA ALA A 303 15.02 25.95 11.96
C ALA A 303 14.17 25.05 12.88
N THR A 304 13.59 23.99 12.34
CA THR A 304 12.84 23.01 13.13
C THR A 304 13.74 22.29 14.12
N LEU A 305 14.89 21.78 13.67
CA LEU A 305 15.85 21.06 14.52
C LEU A 305 16.44 21.95 15.62
N ASP A 306 16.75 23.21 15.31
CA ASP A 306 17.22 24.22 16.26
C ASP A 306 16.14 24.52 17.31
N SER A 307 14.89 24.70 16.89
CA SER A 307 13.76 24.91 17.83
C SER A 307 13.53 23.74 18.78
N LEU A 308 13.93 22.54 18.36
CA LEU A 308 13.84 21.31 19.14
C LEU A 308 15.09 21.05 19.97
N ASN A 309 16.14 21.90 19.90
CA ASN A 309 17.45 21.65 20.48
C ASN A 309 18.03 20.26 20.09
N ALA A 310 17.77 19.83 18.86
CA ALA A 310 18.27 18.56 18.34
C ALA A 310 19.77 18.62 18.06
N VAL A 311 20.48 17.52 18.33
CA VAL A 311 21.92 17.42 17.98
C VAL A 311 22.04 16.83 16.57
N TYR A 312 22.58 17.59 15.62
CA TYR A 312 22.67 17.16 14.23
C TYR A 312 24.02 17.52 13.59
N GLU A 313 24.32 16.85 12.48
CA GLU A 313 25.44 17.17 11.60
C GLU A 313 24.91 17.47 10.20
N LYS A 314 25.29 18.61 9.61
CA LYS A 314 24.95 18.98 8.23
C LYS A 314 26.08 18.57 7.30
N HIS A 315 25.76 17.81 6.24
CA HIS A 315 26.74 17.24 5.32
C HIS A 315 26.30 17.38 3.87
N HIS A 316 27.25 17.34 2.93
CA HIS A 316 26.91 17.17 1.52
C HIS A 316 26.31 15.78 1.29
N PHE A 317 25.40 15.65 0.31
CA PHE A 317 24.70 14.40 0.05
C PHE A 317 25.63 13.20 -0.22
N ASP A 318 26.78 13.42 -0.87
CA ASP A 318 27.77 12.35 -1.08
C ASP A 318 28.31 11.76 0.23
N THR A 319 28.48 12.59 1.26
CA THR A 319 28.86 12.11 2.59
C THR A 319 27.69 11.41 3.26
N ILE A 320 26.48 11.94 3.11
CA ILE A 320 25.25 11.36 3.70
C ILE A 320 25.01 9.96 3.17
N LYS A 321 25.03 9.75 1.84
CA LYS A 321 24.77 8.44 1.25
C LYS A 321 25.81 7.41 1.72
N THR A 322 27.10 7.79 1.80
CA THR A 322 28.17 6.90 2.26
C THR A 322 28.04 6.56 3.74
N LEU A 323 27.79 7.54 4.61
CA LEU A 323 27.58 7.30 6.05
C LEU A 323 26.32 6.46 6.32
N THR A 324 25.25 6.73 5.59
CA THR A 324 23.98 6.01 5.73
C THR A 324 24.11 4.56 5.24
N ALA A 325 24.72 4.33 4.07
CA ALA A 325 24.98 3.00 3.57
C ALA A 325 25.88 2.19 4.52
N LYS A 326 26.90 2.83 5.12
CA LYS A 326 27.74 2.22 6.16
C LYS A 326 26.93 1.87 7.41
N ALA A 327 26.07 2.76 7.89
CA ALA A 327 25.19 2.47 9.03
C ALA A 327 24.28 1.27 8.76
N LEU A 328 23.65 1.24 7.58
CA LEU A 328 22.79 0.13 7.16
C LEU A 328 23.56 -1.20 7.13
N THR A 329 24.73 -1.25 6.48
CA THR A 329 25.57 -2.48 6.45
C THR A 329 26.06 -2.94 7.82
N GLN A 330 26.07 -2.06 8.83
CA GLN A 330 26.36 -2.39 10.22
C GLN A 330 25.11 -2.87 10.99
N GLY A 331 23.97 -3.03 10.32
CA GLY A 331 22.72 -3.50 10.90
C GLY A 331 21.94 -2.43 11.65
N LYS A 332 22.28 -1.13 11.49
CA LYS A 332 21.51 -0.02 12.07
C LYS A 332 20.20 0.20 11.32
N VAL A 333 19.18 0.65 12.04
CA VAL A 333 17.90 1.10 11.49
C VAL A 333 17.94 2.61 11.25
N VAL A 334 17.60 3.03 10.03
CA VAL A 334 17.69 4.44 9.62
C VAL A 334 16.31 5.00 9.27
N GLY A 335 15.90 6.10 9.92
CA GLY A 335 14.81 6.94 9.44
C GLY A 335 15.28 7.82 8.28
N TRP A 336 14.55 7.84 7.18
CA TRP A 336 14.91 8.50 5.92
C TRP A 336 13.80 9.44 5.46
N HIS A 337 14.07 10.74 5.53
CA HIS A 337 13.18 11.82 5.11
C HIS A 337 13.87 12.64 4.02
N GLN A 338 13.40 12.55 2.79
CA GLN A 338 13.97 13.27 1.64
C GLN A 338 12.88 13.76 0.70
N GLY A 339 13.05 14.96 0.16
CA GLY A 339 12.22 15.55 -0.88
C GLY A 339 10.73 15.53 -0.58
N ARG A 340 9.94 15.49 -1.65
CA ARG A 340 8.47 15.47 -1.58
C ARG A 340 7.99 14.12 -1.04
N CYS A 341 7.09 14.13 -0.06
CA CYS A 341 6.54 12.89 0.44
C CYS A 341 5.67 12.18 -0.61
N GLU A 342 5.72 10.85 -0.58
CA GLU A 342 4.88 10.00 -1.42
C GLU A 342 3.41 10.05 -1.04
N PHE A 343 2.54 10.00 -2.06
CA PHE A 343 1.10 9.95 -1.94
C PHE A 343 0.61 8.50 -2.03
N GLY A 344 -0.12 8.08 -0.99
CA GLY A 344 -0.62 6.72 -0.83
C GLY A 344 -0.13 6.07 0.47
N PRO A 345 -0.52 4.81 0.71
CA PRO A 345 -0.29 4.13 1.98
C PRO A 345 1.07 3.43 2.09
N ARG A 346 1.97 3.62 1.12
CA ARG A 346 3.27 2.96 1.04
C ARG A 346 4.37 4.02 1.07
N ALA A 347 5.40 3.81 1.87
CA ALA A 347 6.65 4.54 1.70
C ALA A 347 7.45 3.93 0.56
N LEU A 348 7.96 4.78 -0.31
CA LEU A 348 8.65 4.48 -1.55
C LEU A 348 10.01 5.22 -1.60
N GLY A 349 10.57 5.57 -0.43
CA GLY A 349 11.92 6.12 -0.32
C GLY A 349 12.00 7.62 -0.06
N ALA A 350 10.88 8.30 0.22
CA ALA A 350 10.87 9.69 0.67
C ALA A 350 10.60 9.83 2.17
N ARG A 351 9.76 8.96 2.76
CA ARG A 351 9.43 8.88 4.19
C ARG A 351 9.50 7.43 4.64
N SER A 352 10.73 6.91 4.70
CA SER A 352 10.99 5.49 4.89
C SER A 352 11.76 5.19 6.18
N ILE A 353 11.56 4.01 6.74
CA ILE A 353 12.51 3.39 7.68
C ILE A 353 13.22 2.28 6.94
N LEU A 354 14.54 2.34 6.95
CA LEU A 354 15.44 1.53 6.16
C LEU A 354 16.21 0.54 7.05
N GLY A 355 16.56 -0.60 6.46
CA GLY A 355 17.37 -1.63 7.12
C GLY A 355 18.12 -2.50 6.11
N ASP A 356 19.10 -3.26 6.60
CA ASP A 356 19.85 -4.23 5.82
C ASP A 356 19.02 -5.49 5.56
N PRO A 357 18.75 -5.86 4.29
CA PRO A 357 17.89 -6.98 3.99
C PRO A 357 18.51 -8.34 4.37
N ARG A 358 19.85 -8.41 4.45
CA ARG A 358 20.65 -9.62 4.73
C ARG A 358 20.61 -10.00 6.21
N ASN A 359 20.34 -9.04 7.09
CA ASN A 359 20.36 -9.26 8.52
C ASN A 359 19.12 -10.09 8.95
N THR A 360 19.39 -11.29 9.47
CA THR A 360 18.38 -12.27 9.90
C THR A 360 17.51 -11.80 11.06
N THR A 361 17.96 -10.82 11.84
CA THR A 361 17.22 -10.26 12.97
C THR A 361 16.45 -8.98 12.63
N MET A 362 16.75 -8.34 11.48
CA MET A 362 16.24 -7.01 11.13
C MET A 362 14.70 -6.96 11.12
N GLN A 363 14.04 -7.98 10.57
CA GLN A 363 12.57 -8.04 10.55
C GLN A 363 12.00 -8.01 11.98
N LYS A 364 12.56 -8.82 12.89
CA LYS A 364 12.14 -8.87 14.28
C LYS A 364 12.43 -7.56 15.01
N THR A 365 13.64 -7.03 14.85
CA THR A 365 14.09 -5.76 15.44
C THR A 365 13.15 -4.62 15.02
N MET A 366 12.92 -4.43 13.73
CA MET A 366 12.06 -3.35 13.24
C MET A 366 10.61 -3.53 13.68
N ASN A 367 10.05 -4.75 13.65
CA ASN A 367 8.66 -4.96 14.08
C ASN A 367 8.46 -4.68 15.58
N LEU A 368 9.37 -5.12 16.45
CA LEU A 368 9.22 -5.01 17.91
C LEU A 368 9.69 -3.67 18.47
N LYS A 369 10.84 -3.16 18.01
CA LYS A 369 11.53 -2.01 18.60
C LYS A 369 11.17 -0.67 17.94
N ILE A 370 10.69 -0.72 16.71
CA ILE A 370 10.40 0.47 15.90
C ILE A 370 8.91 0.58 15.63
N LYS A 371 8.30 -0.51 15.14
CA LYS A 371 6.88 -0.51 14.73
C LYS A 371 5.90 -0.87 15.83
N TYR A 372 6.38 -1.46 16.92
CA TYR A 372 5.55 -1.92 18.04
C TYR A 372 4.36 -2.79 17.59
N ARG A 373 4.63 -3.72 16.68
CA ARG A 373 3.61 -4.61 16.08
C ARG A 373 4.12 -6.05 16.00
N GLU A 374 3.24 -6.94 15.58
CA GLU A 374 3.51 -8.36 15.54
C GLU A 374 4.74 -8.68 14.67
N SER A 375 5.63 -9.54 15.17
CA SER A 375 6.94 -9.81 14.56
C SER A 375 6.87 -10.43 13.16
N PHE A 376 5.73 -11.01 12.80
CA PHE A 376 5.51 -11.76 11.56
C PHE A 376 5.22 -10.88 10.34
N ARG A 377 4.97 -9.57 10.53
CA ARG A 377 4.59 -8.72 9.41
C ARG A 377 5.79 -8.50 8.50
N PRO A 378 5.69 -8.84 7.20
CA PRO A 378 6.80 -8.69 6.27
C PRO A 378 7.10 -7.21 6.00
N PHE A 379 8.34 -6.95 5.61
CA PHE A 379 8.76 -5.69 5.02
C PHE A 379 8.95 -5.85 3.52
N ALA A 380 8.98 -4.72 2.82
CA ALA A 380 9.10 -4.70 1.37
C ALA A 380 10.56 -4.44 0.96
N PRO A 381 11.07 -5.11 -0.09
CA PRO A 381 12.34 -4.74 -0.68
C PRO A 381 12.20 -3.53 -1.60
N SER A 382 13.12 -2.58 -1.47
CA SER A 382 13.42 -1.57 -2.48
C SER A 382 14.68 -1.98 -3.22
N VAL A 383 14.57 -2.23 -4.52
CA VAL A 383 15.64 -2.77 -5.37
C VAL A 383 15.96 -1.82 -6.51
N LEU A 384 17.24 -1.67 -6.87
CA LEU A 384 17.63 -0.93 -8.07
C LEU A 384 16.97 -1.56 -9.30
N ASP A 385 16.41 -0.73 -10.17
CA ASP A 385 15.61 -1.17 -11.31
C ASP A 385 16.37 -2.18 -12.22
N PHE A 386 17.65 -1.95 -12.49
CA PHE A 386 18.47 -2.85 -13.32
C PHE A 386 18.65 -4.25 -12.71
N ALA A 387 18.54 -4.37 -11.38
CA ALA A 387 18.79 -5.61 -10.64
C ALA A 387 17.51 -6.39 -10.31
N ILE A 388 16.33 -5.86 -10.62
CA ILE A 388 15.05 -6.48 -10.20
C ILE A 388 14.93 -7.93 -10.71
N ASN A 389 15.24 -8.18 -11.98
CA ASN A 389 15.16 -9.49 -12.62
C ASN A 389 16.33 -10.42 -12.23
N GLU A 390 17.31 -9.94 -11.46
CA GLU A 390 18.38 -10.76 -10.90
C GLU A 390 17.99 -11.33 -9.54
N TRP A 391 17.16 -10.61 -8.80
CA TRP A 391 16.77 -10.95 -7.42
C TRP A 391 15.37 -11.54 -7.33
N PHE A 392 14.48 -11.22 -8.27
CA PHE A 392 13.09 -11.65 -8.25
C PHE A 392 12.68 -12.32 -9.57
N GLU A 393 11.75 -13.27 -9.49
CA GLU A 393 11.12 -13.93 -10.64
C GLU A 393 10.02 -13.04 -11.24
N CYS A 394 10.43 -11.94 -11.86
CA CYS A 394 9.54 -11.04 -12.59
C CYS A 394 10.18 -10.53 -13.88
N ASP A 395 9.37 -9.98 -14.77
CA ASP A 395 9.77 -9.32 -16.02
C ASP A 395 9.01 -8.00 -16.22
N TYR A 396 8.70 -7.35 -15.10
CA TYR A 396 7.97 -6.09 -15.01
C TYR A 396 8.63 -5.17 -13.97
N ILE A 397 8.33 -3.88 -14.05
CA ILE A 397 8.68 -2.91 -12.99
C ILE A 397 7.56 -2.83 -11.96
N SER A 398 7.92 -2.52 -10.71
CA SER A 398 6.96 -2.37 -9.62
C SER A 398 7.33 -1.14 -8.78
N PRO A 399 7.15 0.09 -9.28
CA PRO A 399 7.58 1.31 -8.59
C PRO A 399 6.80 1.59 -7.29
N TYR A 400 5.63 0.98 -7.10
CA TYR A 400 4.66 1.35 -6.05
C TYR A 400 4.41 0.30 -4.97
N MET A 401 5.17 -0.81 -4.93
CA MET A 401 4.89 -1.94 -4.02
C MET A 401 3.47 -2.51 -4.19
N LEU A 402 2.96 -2.57 -5.43
CA LEU A 402 1.60 -3.04 -5.74
C LEU A 402 1.57 -4.40 -6.45
N LEU A 403 2.73 -5.00 -6.67
CA LEU A 403 2.90 -6.34 -7.20
C LEU A 403 3.82 -7.16 -6.28
N VAL A 404 3.64 -8.47 -6.35
CA VAL A 404 4.46 -9.46 -5.64
C VAL A 404 5.14 -10.37 -6.64
N ALA A 405 6.38 -10.74 -6.36
CA ALA A 405 7.08 -11.77 -7.11
C ALA A 405 7.86 -12.71 -6.17
N PRO A 406 8.08 -13.96 -6.56
CA PRO A 406 9.02 -14.85 -5.88
C PRO A 406 10.43 -14.25 -5.86
N VAL A 407 11.16 -14.45 -4.77
CA VAL A 407 12.61 -14.32 -4.76
C VAL A 407 13.19 -15.44 -5.62
N LYS A 408 14.20 -15.12 -6.43
CA LYS A 408 14.84 -16.09 -7.32
C LYS A 408 15.35 -17.31 -6.58
N ARG A 409 15.13 -18.49 -7.16
CA ARG A 409 15.49 -19.79 -6.55
C ARG A 409 16.96 -19.88 -6.16
N GLU A 410 17.88 -19.35 -6.97
CA GLU A 410 19.31 -19.36 -6.67
C GLU A 410 19.69 -18.49 -5.45
N LYS A 411 18.80 -17.59 -5.02
CA LYS A 411 18.94 -16.74 -3.83
C LYS A 411 18.25 -17.33 -2.61
N CYS A 412 17.56 -18.47 -2.76
CA CYS A 412 16.72 -19.09 -1.73
C CYS A 412 17.42 -20.29 -1.07
N TYR A 413 17.17 -20.48 0.22
CA TYR A 413 17.60 -21.66 0.96
C TYR A 413 16.45 -22.67 1.06
N PRO A 414 16.67 -23.95 0.70
CA PRO A 414 15.65 -24.98 0.80
C PRO A 414 15.34 -25.32 2.26
N LEU A 415 14.07 -25.64 2.55
CA LEU A 415 13.65 -26.09 3.88
C LEU A 415 14.11 -27.52 4.16
N THR A 416 14.61 -27.75 5.38
CA THR A 416 14.81 -29.12 5.92
C THR A 416 13.46 -29.80 6.18
N GLN A 417 13.46 -31.12 6.35
CA GLN A 417 12.22 -31.87 6.63
C GLN A 417 11.57 -31.39 7.94
N GLU A 418 12.36 -31.21 9.00
CA GLU A 418 11.91 -30.65 10.28
C GLU A 418 11.28 -29.26 10.13
N GLN A 419 11.88 -28.40 9.30
CA GLN A 419 11.36 -27.05 9.05
C GLN A 419 10.04 -27.04 8.26
N LYS A 420 9.78 -28.07 7.45
CA LYS A 420 8.50 -28.21 6.74
C LYS A 420 7.36 -28.59 7.67
N GLU A 421 7.68 -29.29 8.76
CA GLU A 421 6.72 -29.76 9.77
C GLU A 421 6.36 -28.67 10.78
N LEU A 422 7.13 -27.58 10.86
CA LEU A 422 6.78 -26.40 11.67
C LEU A 422 5.44 -25.81 11.22
N PHE A 423 4.64 -25.33 12.18
CA PHE A 423 3.30 -24.82 11.95
C PHE A 423 3.14 -23.37 12.41
N GLY A 424 2.21 -22.64 11.78
CA GLY A 424 1.86 -21.26 12.16
C GLY A 424 3.06 -20.30 12.24
N ILE A 425 3.19 -19.65 13.40
CA ILE A 425 4.16 -18.58 13.67
C ILE A 425 5.61 -19.09 13.75
N ASP A 426 5.82 -20.38 14.03
CA ASP A 426 7.15 -20.97 14.18
C ASP A 426 7.93 -20.98 12.86
N LYS A 427 7.22 -20.92 11.72
CA LYS A 427 7.80 -20.81 10.36
C LYS A 427 8.58 -19.50 10.13
N LEU A 428 8.41 -18.50 10.98
CA LEU A 428 9.01 -17.17 10.83
C LEU A 428 10.51 -17.12 11.09
N ASN A 429 10.98 -17.97 12.00
CA ASN A 429 12.38 -17.92 12.43
C ASN A 429 13.31 -18.60 11.42
N ILE A 430 12.77 -19.07 10.29
CA ILE A 430 13.52 -19.77 9.25
C ILE A 430 14.10 -18.76 8.28
N VAL A 431 15.42 -18.81 8.10
CA VAL A 431 16.13 -18.05 7.07
C VAL A 431 15.86 -18.69 5.71
N ARG A 432 15.17 -17.95 4.82
CA ARG A 432 14.68 -18.47 3.53
C ARG A 432 15.48 -18.03 2.31
N SER A 433 16.34 -17.03 2.44
CA SER A 433 17.07 -16.48 1.30
C SER A 433 18.27 -15.66 1.76
N GLU A 434 19.09 -15.21 0.81
CA GLU A 434 20.15 -14.20 1.03
C GLU A 434 19.62 -12.86 1.60
N ILE A 435 18.33 -12.55 1.41
CA ILE A 435 17.66 -11.32 1.90
C ILE A 435 16.48 -11.62 2.84
N PRO A 436 16.71 -12.33 3.96
CA PRO A 436 15.65 -12.95 4.75
C PRO A 436 14.64 -11.97 5.37
N SER A 437 15.01 -10.72 5.61
CA SER A 437 14.11 -9.77 6.30
C SER A 437 12.97 -9.24 5.42
N VAL A 438 13.08 -9.41 4.10
CA VAL A 438 12.09 -9.00 3.09
C VAL A 438 11.46 -10.19 2.34
N THR A 439 11.91 -11.41 2.63
CA THR A 439 11.40 -12.64 2.04
C THR A 439 10.28 -13.22 2.90
N HIS A 440 9.12 -13.43 2.27
CA HIS A 440 7.96 -13.99 2.93
C HIS A 440 8.08 -15.52 3.11
N ILE A 441 7.21 -16.11 3.92
CA ILE A 441 7.25 -17.56 4.21
C ILE A 441 7.01 -18.44 2.98
N ASP A 442 6.37 -17.91 1.95
CA ASP A 442 6.13 -18.54 0.65
C ASP A 442 7.20 -18.15 -0.39
N TYR A 443 8.32 -17.58 0.07
CA TYR A 443 9.42 -17.08 -0.75
C TYR A 443 9.07 -15.88 -1.66
N SER A 444 7.89 -15.28 -1.50
CA SER A 444 7.52 -14.07 -2.22
C SER A 444 8.03 -12.79 -1.56
N ALA A 445 8.07 -11.70 -2.30
CA ALA A 445 8.29 -10.36 -1.77
C ALA A 445 7.44 -9.32 -2.53
N ARG A 446 7.09 -8.23 -1.84
CA ARG A 446 6.33 -7.12 -2.42
C ARG A 446 7.26 -5.99 -2.84
N ILE A 447 7.58 -5.93 -4.12
CA ILE A 447 8.79 -5.26 -4.61
C ILE A 447 8.53 -3.78 -4.91
N GLN A 448 9.49 -2.94 -4.56
CA GLN A 448 9.66 -1.60 -5.12
C GLN A 448 10.86 -1.56 -6.06
N SER A 449 10.66 -1.35 -7.36
CA SER A 449 11.75 -0.97 -8.28
C SER A 449 12.06 0.52 -8.12
N VAL A 450 13.31 0.87 -7.84
CA VAL A 450 13.78 2.24 -7.64
C VAL A 450 14.53 2.70 -8.90
N HIS A 451 14.08 3.82 -9.46
CA HIS A 451 14.60 4.38 -10.71
C HIS A 451 15.28 5.72 -10.45
N LYS A 452 16.40 5.97 -11.13
CA LYS A 452 17.21 7.18 -10.94
C LYS A 452 16.44 8.44 -11.31
N GLU A 453 15.57 8.35 -12.30
CA GLU A 453 14.79 9.45 -12.87
C GLU A 453 13.72 9.98 -11.90
N THR A 454 13.19 9.11 -11.03
CA THR A 454 12.10 9.48 -10.12
C THR A 454 12.57 9.80 -8.71
N ASN A 455 13.60 9.11 -8.21
CA ASN A 455 14.15 9.37 -6.88
C ASN A 455 15.68 9.20 -6.87
N PRO A 456 16.42 10.20 -7.38
CA PRO A 456 17.87 10.10 -7.56
C PRO A 456 18.64 9.97 -6.24
N ARG A 457 18.17 10.60 -5.15
CA ARG A 457 18.83 10.48 -3.82
C ARG A 457 18.63 9.08 -3.25
N TYR A 458 17.43 8.52 -3.31
CA TYR A 458 17.20 7.15 -2.83
C TYR A 458 17.91 6.11 -3.68
N TYR A 459 17.89 6.27 -5.01
CA TYR A 459 18.66 5.42 -5.93
C TYR A 459 20.15 5.44 -5.57
N ALA A 460 20.74 6.62 -5.38
CA ALA A 460 22.16 6.76 -5.04
C ALA A 460 22.52 6.14 -3.68
N LEU A 461 21.61 6.17 -2.69
CA LEU A 461 21.80 5.49 -1.42
C LEU A 461 21.85 3.96 -1.61
N ILE A 462 20.90 3.39 -2.37
CA ILE A 462 20.88 1.94 -2.61
C ILE A 462 22.10 1.52 -3.44
N GLU A 463 22.53 2.34 -4.41
CA GLU A 463 23.76 2.09 -5.17
C GLU A 463 25.00 2.10 -4.28
N GLU A 464 25.09 3.03 -3.34
CA GLU A 464 26.19 3.07 -2.38
C GLU A 464 26.16 1.87 -1.43
N PHE A 465 24.98 1.49 -0.94
CA PHE A 465 24.80 0.26 -0.17
C PHE A 465 25.20 -0.97 -0.98
N TYR A 466 24.86 -1.02 -2.27
CA TYR A 466 25.24 -2.12 -3.17
C TYR A 466 26.76 -2.26 -3.29
N LYS A 467 27.49 -1.16 -3.47
CA LYS A 467 28.97 -1.16 -3.51
C LYS A 467 29.60 -1.76 -2.25
N LEU A 468 29.00 -1.51 -1.09
CA LEU A 468 29.50 -2.00 0.20
C LEU A 468 29.06 -3.44 0.51
N SER A 469 27.87 -3.84 0.06
CA SER A 469 27.19 -5.07 0.50
C SER A 469 27.18 -6.20 -0.52
N GLY A 470 27.35 -5.88 -1.81
CA GLY A 470 27.06 -6.78 -2.92
C GLY A 470 25.57 -7.04 -3.17
N VAL A 471 24.67 -6.37 -2.43
CA VAL A 471 23.21 -6.53 -2.53
C VAL A 471 22.53 -5.21 -2.92
N PRO A 472 21.89 -5.10 -4.10
CA PRO A 472 21.23 -3.88 -4.58
C PRO A 472 19.80 -3.73 -4.04
N VAL A 473 19.57 -4.14 -2.79
CA VAL A 473 18.26 -4.18 -2.13
C VAL A 473 18.39 -3.54 -0.76
N LEU A 474 17.37 -2.78 -0.34
CA LEU A 474 17.17 -2.34 1.03
C LEU A 474 15.83 -2.83 1.58
N VAL A 475 15.75 -3.02 2.89
CA VAL A 475 14.45 -3.08 3.58
C VAL A 475 13.83 -1.70 3.53
N ASN A 476 12.56 -1.61 3.14
CA ASN A 476 11.78 -0.38 3.21
C ASN A 476 10.43 -0.63 3.91
N THR A 477 10.13 0.25 4.88
CA THR A 477 8.83 0.34 5.52
C THR A 477 8.45 1.79 5.77
N SER A 478 7.17 2.05 6.02
CA SER A 478 6.66 3.40 6.26
C SER A 478 7.41 4.08 7.40
N PHE A 479 7.59 5.39 7.37
CA PHE A 479 8.14 6.11 8.51
C PHE A 479 7.02 6.57 9.43
N ASN A 480 6.71 5.72 10.40
CA ASN A 480 5.70 5.90 11.45
C ASN A 480 5.80 4.78 12.50
N VAL A 481 5.04 4.91 13.58
CA VAL A 481 4.73 3.82 14.52
C VAL A 481 3.31 3.29 14.29
N ARG A 482 2.92 2.21 14.96
CA ARG A 482 1.54 1.70 14.91
C ARG A 482 0.58 2.76 15.48
N GLY A 483 -0.52 3.01 14.79
CA GLY A 483 -1.55 3.98 15.19
C GLY A 483 -1.34 5.39 14.64
N GLU A 484 -0.17 5.66 14.03
CA GLU A 484 0.12 6.99 13.48
C GLU A 484 0.18 6.99 11.94
N PRO A 485 -0.18 8.10 11.29
CA PRO A 485 0.08 8.30 9.86
C PRO A 485 1.59 8.36 9.60
N MET A 486 1.97 8.25 8.32
CA MET A 486 3.35 8.48 7.91
C MET A 486 3.80 9.90 8.25
N VAL A 487 5.02 10.04 8.77
CA VAL A 487 5.60 11.35 9.10
C VAL A 487 5.61 12.25 7.86
N CYS A 488 5.23 13.51 8.03
CA CYS A 488 5.20 14.47 6.94
C CYS A 488 6.28 15.53 7.11
N SER A 489 6.29 16.21 8.26
CA SER A 489 7.18 17.34 8.59
C SER A 489 8.49 16.90 9.24
N PRO A 490 9.53 17.77 9.27
CA PRO A 490 10.76 17.51 10.00
C PRO A 490 10.51 17.28 11.50
N TYR A 491 9.52 17.98 12.07
CA TYR A 491 9.06 17.76 13.45
C TYR A 491 8.53 16.34 13.63
N ASP A 492 7.66 15.86 12.74
CA ASP A 492 7.09 14.51 12.82
C ASP A 492 8.19 13.43 12.74
N SER A 493 9.16 13.63 11.85
CA SER A 493 10.31 12.73 11.72
C SER A 493 11.18 12.73 12.97
N TYR A 494 11.45 13.89 13.56
CA TYR A 494 12.19 13.98 14.82
C TYR A 494 11.43 13.35 15.98
N ALA A 495 10.13 13.63 16.11
CA ALA A 495 9.28 13.08 17.15
C ALA A 495 9.22 11.55 17.07
N CYS A 496 9.00 10.99 15.87
CA CYS A 496 8.99 9.54 15.64
C CYS A 496 10.37 8.92 15.89
N PHE A 497 11.46 9.59 15.47
CA PHE A 497 12.82 9.17 15.79
C PHE A 497 13.09 9.13 17.30
N MET A 498 12.64 10.14 18.03
CA MET A 498 12.83 10.22 19.48
C MET A 498 11.95 9.23 20.24
N GLY A 499 10.73 8.98 19.77
CA GLY A 499 9.79 8.01 20.33
C GLY A 499 10.11 6.53 20.03
N THR A 500 11.06 6.24 19.14
CA THR A 500 11.43 4.87 18.73
C THR A 500 12.90 4.54 19.02
N GLU A 501 13.27 3.27 18.82
CA GLU A 501 14.67 2.79 18.93
C GLU A 501 15.45 2.86 17.60
N MET A 502 15.11 3.77 16.69
CA MET A 502 15.91 3.97 15.48
C MET A 502 17.31 4.48 15.85
N ASP A 503 18.34 4.01 15.16
CA ASP A 503 19.73 4.36 15.45
C ASP A 503 20.15 5.70 14.84
N MET A 504 19.62 6.01 13.66
CA MET A 504 19.97 7.18 12.87
C MET A 504 18.73 7.76 12.20
N LEU A 505 18.70 9.09 12.08
CA LEU A 505 17.73 9.81 11.29
C LEU A 505 18.45 10.70 10.29
N VAL A 506 18.02 10.62 9.03
CA VAL A 506 18.47 11.50 7.96
C VAL A 506 17.28 12.32 7.47
N ILE A 507 17.36 13.64 7.61
CA ILE A 507 16.37 14.59 7.07
C ILE A 507 17.10 15.53 6.13
N GLU A 508 16.77 15.49 4.84
CA GLU A 508 17.48 16.24 3.79
C GLU A 508 19.01 16.11 3.94
N ASP A 509 19.72 17.21 4.21
CA ASP A 509 21.18 17.25 4.35
C ASP A 509 21.68 17.12 5.81
N PHE A 510 20.82 16.66 6.73
CA PHE A 510 21.11 16.54 8.16
C PHE A 510 21.09 15.09 8.63
N ILE A 511 22.12 14.71 9.40
CA ILE A 511 22.22 13.41 10.07
C ILE A 511 22.11 13.61 11.57
N LEU A 512 21.24 12.82 12.20
CA LEU A 512 21.06 12.74 13.64
C LEU A 512 21.35 11.32 14.09
N TYR A 513 22.13 11.22 15.16
CA TYR A 513 22.50 9.95 15.80
C TYR A 513 21.75 9.82 17.11
N LYS A 514 21.11 8.67 17.35
CA LYS A 514 20.24 8.47 18.51
C LYS A 514 21.03 8.60 19.82
N GLU A 515 22.23 8.06 19.84
CA GLU A 515 23.16 8.08 20.95
C GLU A 515 23.66 9.47 21.33
N LYS A 516 23.57 10.45 20.42
CA LYS A 516 23.98 11.85 20.65
C LYS A 516 22.82 12.75 21.09
N GLN A 517 21.58 12.26 21.08
CA GLN A 517 20.41 13.08 21.42
C GLN A 517 20.25 13.27 22.93
N PRO A 518 19.67 14.41 23.38
CA PRO A 518 19.30 14.60 24.77
C PRO A 518 18.34 13.51 25.26
N GLN A 519 18.65 12.88 26.40
CA GLN A 519 17.83 11.80 26.97
C GLN A 519 16.42 12.26 27.36
N GLU A 520 16.28 13.53 27.76
CA GLU A 520 14.99 14.15 28.07
C GLU A 520 14.02 14.19 26.88
N HIS A 521 14.54 14.28 25.64
CA HIS A 521 13.70 14.22 24.45
C HIS A 521 13.14 12.80 24.22
N ILE A 522 13.89 11.75 24.58
CA ILE A 522 13.38 10.38 24.50
C ILE A 522 12.16 10.25 25.41
N ALA A 523 12.24 10.72 26.65
CA ALA A 523 11.09 10.70 27.57
C ALA A 523 9.91 11.49 27.01
N ARG A 524 10.15 12.72 26.54
CA ARG A 524 9.10 13.61 25.99
C ARG A 524 8.32 13.00 24.83
N PHE A 525 9.01 12.37 23.88
CA PHE A 525 8.37 11.87 22.64
C PHE A 525 7.91 10.42 22.74
N LYS A 526 8.35 9.67 23.76
CA LYS A 526 7.88 8.30 24.02
C LYS A 526 6.41 8.26 24.46
N ASP A 527 5.93 9.29 25.15
CA ASP A 527 4.56 9.38 25.69
C ASP A 527 3.50 9.82 24.67
N ILE A 528 3.89 10.31 23.49
CA ILE A 528 2.94 10.62 22.40
C ILE A 528 2.23 9.35 21.92
N LYS A 529 2.85 8.19 22.12
CA LYS A 529 2.34 6.85 21.83
C LYS A 529 0.99 6.54 22.49
N ASP A 530 0.72 7.08 23.68
CA ASP A 530 -0.49 6.75 24.47
C ASP A 530 -1.64 7.73 24.22
N LYS A 531 -1.46 8.74 23.35
CA LYS A 531 -2.44 9.82 23.12
C LYS A 531 -3.46 9.54 22.00
N TYR A 532 -3.23 8.53 21.17
CA TYR A 532 -4.13 8.20 20.08
C TYR A 532 -4.97 6.98 20.47
N GLU A 533 -6.30 7.16 20.50
CA GLU A 533 -7.22 6.04 20.65
C GLU A 533 -6.98 5.05 19.51
N LEU A 534 -6.93 3.76 19.87
CA LEU A 534 -6.83 2.67 18.91
C LEU A 534 -8.13 2.62 18.11
N ASP A 535 -8.07 2.85 16.80
CA ASP A 535 -9.18 2.61 15.87
C ASP A 535 -9.75 1.18 15.96
#